data_AF-A0A8H7GUY0-F1
#
_entry.id   AF-A0A8H7GUY0-F1
#
_cell.length_a   1.000
_cell.length_b   1.000
_cell.length_c   1.000
_cell.angle_alpha   90.00
_cell.angle_beta   90.00
_cell.angle_gamma   90.00
#
_symmetry.space_group_name_H-M   'P 1'
#
loop_
_entity.id
_entity.type
_entity.pdbx_description
1 polymer ?
#
loop_
_entity_poly.entity_id
_entity_poly.type
_entity_poly.pdbx_seq_one_letter_code
_entity_poly.pdbx_strand_id
1 'polypeptide(L)'
;MSDEYMQALEIQRRNFEAQFGSLEEMGFKDRTTQAESSDSDSDSGSNHSSENESDFGGFDSEDESAIIGKSSDFSARTLTVSPKLGSVKGPKVVLLTESFTPTGPKKNDRKLARSGRVPTIQEQEEKQRQLNKLTKKQQQQAAKEDLENLENDLKLQRLLSESHILAHNVEHSGADLTLQTIDYEAPVGNARRRILDQRIRAASSTNSVTGGLPKKLEKMPMSMRKGMIRARDSRVKEYEREAREAGIVLLRVKKGEVRNLDSGRGATVASDRLGVGKKQGPKIRDRGLRIHSVGKSTRNGLRISQLEIDRVNLGKRRK
;
A
#
# COMPACT_ATOMS: atom_id res chain seq x y z
N MET A 1 -62.98 -34.29 18.59
CA MET A 1 -61.60 -34.69 18.97
C MET A 1 -61.58 -34.83 20.48
N SER A 2 -60.83 -35.78 21.06
CA SER A 2 -60.79 -35.94 22.52
C SER A 2 -60.02 -34.79 23.16
N ASP A 3 -60.48 -34.32 24.33
CA ASP A 3 -59.83 -33.22 25.07
C ASP A 3 -58.37 -33.54 25.41
N GLU A 4 -58.05 -34.81 25.64
CA GLU A 4 -56.67 -35.30 25.85
C GLU A 4 -55.75 -35.03 24.64
N TYR A 5 -56.28 -35.08 23.41
CA TYR A 5 -55.49 -34.82 22.21
C TYR A 5 -55.13 -33.33 22.09
N MET A 6 -56.06 -32.44 22.45
CA MET A 6 -55.79 -31.00 22.46
C MET A 6 -54.76 -30.62 23.53
N GLN A 7 -54.87 -31.22 24.72
CA GLN A 7 -53.92 -31.00 25.80
C GLN A 7 -52.50 -31.49 25.45
N ALA A 8 -52.39 -32.63 24.74
CA ALA A 8 -51.09 -33.13 24.27
C ALA A 8 -50.42 -32.19 23.25
N LEU A 9 -51.21 -31.59 22.34
CA LEU A 9 -50.71 -30.61 21.37
C LEU A 9 -50.28 -29.31 22.04
N GLU A 10 -51.00 -28.86 23.06
CA GLU A 10 -50.64 -27.67 23.84
C GLU A 10 -49.31 -27.87 24.61
N ILE A 11 -49.09 -29.05 25.18
CA ILE A 11 -47.82 -29.42 25.83
C ILE A 11 -46.66 -29.42 24.82
N GLN A 12 -46.88 -29.96 23.62
CA GLN A 12 -45.88 -29.95 22.55
C GLN A 12 -45.56 -28.53 22.08
N ARG A 13 -46.58 -27.69 21.91
CA ARG A 13 -46.42 -26.26 21.58
C ARG A 13 -45.58 -25.55 22.64
N ARG A 14 -45.90 -25.73 23.92
CA ARG A 14 -45.16 -25.09 25.03
C ARG A 14 -43.70 -25.52 25.08
N ASN A 15 -43.42 -26.80 24.84
CA ASN A 15 -42.04 -27.31 24.75
C ASN A 15 -41.29 -26.76 23.53
N PHE A 16 -41.98 -26.58 22.41
CA PHE A 16 -41.41 -26.01 21.19
C PHE A 16 -41.12 -24.51 21.36
N GLU A 17 -42.06 -23.74 21.89
CA GLU A 17 -41.88 -22.31 22.17
C GLU A 17 -40.75 -22.05 23.18
N ALA A 18 -40.56 -22.95 24.15
CA ALA A 18 -39.44 -22.88 25.09
C ALA A 18 -38.06 -23.10 24.44
N GLN A 19 -37.98 -23.86 23.34
CA GLN A 19 -36.72 -24.15 22.64
C GLN A 19 -36.43 -23.21 21.47
N PHE A 20 -37.47 -22.78 20.75
CA PHE A 20 -37.34 -22.04 19.48
C PHE A 20 -37.90 -20.62 19.54
N GLY A 21 -38.49 -20.21 20.67
CA GLY A 21 -39.21 -18.94 20.80
C GLY A 21 -40.65 -19.03 20.30
N SER A 22 -41.45 -18.02 20.58
CA SER A 22 -42.85 -18.00 20.14
C SER A 22 -42.94 -17.84 18.62
N LEU A 23 -43.86 -18.56 17.97
CA LEU A 23 -44.08 -18.46 16.51
C LEU A 23 -44.49 -17.05 16.07
N GLU A 24 -45.16 -16.30 16.95
CA GLU A 24 -45.55 -14.89 16.73
C GLU A 24 -44.34 -13.95 16.74
N GLU A 25 -43.37 -14.19 17.61
CA GLU A 25 -42.10 -13.44 17.66
C GLU A 25 -41.24 -13.70 16.42
N MET A 26 -41.40 -14.85 15.78
CA MET A 26 -40.78 -15.19 14.50
C MET A 26 -41.58 -14.70 13.27
N GLY A 27 -42.70 -14.00 13.48
CA GLY A 27 -43.48 -13.33 12.42
C GLY A 27 -44.52 -14.21 11.72
N PHE A 28 -44.81 -15.41 12.24
CA PHE A 28 -45.83 -16.30 11.68
C PHE A 28 -47.16 -16.16 12.43
N LYS A 29 -48.27 -16.08 11.68
CA LYS A 29 -49.63 -16.03 12.25
C LYS A 29 -50.14 -17.46 12.50
N ASP A 30 -50.38 -17.78 13.76
CA ASP A 30 -50.96 -19.05 14.18
C ASP A 30 -52.45 -19.14 13.80
N ARG A 31 -52.84 -20.20 13.09
CA ARG A 31 -54.23 -20.44 12.65
C ARG A 31 -55.04 -21.25 13.66
N THR A 32 -54.40 -21.79 14.70
CA THR A 32 -55.06 -22.64 15.70
C THR A 32 -55.83 -21.86 16.76
N THR A 33 -55.56 -20.55 16.90
CA THR A 33 -56.24 -19.65 17.83
C THR A 33 -57.56 -19.08 17.29
N GLN A 34 -57.86 -19.24 16.00
CA GLN A 34 -59.07 -18.71 15.35
C GLN A 34 -60.25 -19.69 15.28
N ALA A 35 -60.12 -20.90 15.83
CA ALA A 35 -61.16 -21.93 15.73
C ALA A 35 -62.29 -21.80 16.76
N GLU A 36 -62.23 -20.85 17.70
CA GLU A 36 -63.26 -20.64 18.73
C GLU A 36 -63.92 -19.25 18.65
N SER A 37 -64.54 -18.92 17.51
CA SER A 37 -65.59 -17.90 17.46
C SER A 37 -66.50 -18.07 16.24
N SER A 38 -67.57 -18.85 16.44
CA SER A 38 -68.92 -18.77 15.85
C SER A 38 -69.16 -18.45 14.36
N ASP A 39 -69.86 -19.40 13.74
CA ASP A 39 -70.84 -19.32 12.64
C ASP A 39 -71.76 -18.06 12.67
N SER A 40 -71.96 -17.42 11.50
CA SER A 40 -73.28 -17.07 10.90
C SER A 40 -73.15 -16.03 9.77
N ASP A 41 -73.84 -16.31 8.66
CA ASP A 41 -74.38 -15.37 7.64
C ASP A 41 -73.39 -14.63 6.72
N SER A 42 -73.34 -14.87 5.40
CA SER A 42 -74.35 -14.94 4.32
C SER A 42 -74.20 -13.74 3.36
N ASP A 43 -73.66 -14.10 2.20
CA ASP A 43 -73.98 -13.69 0.84
C ASP A 43 -73.96 -12.25 0.32
N SER A 44 -73.77 -12.23 -1.01
CA SER A 44 -73.98 -11.15 -1.99
C SER A 44 -72.83 -10.15 -2.10
N GLY A 45 -72.01 -10.18 -3.15
CA GLY A 45 -72.36 -10.26 -4.57
C GLY A 45 -71.58 -9.11 -5.23
N SER A 46 -70.99 -9.19 -6.41
CA SER A 46 -71.34 -9.96 -7.60
C SER A 46 -70.23 -9.74 -8.64
N ASN A 47 -70.03 -10.74 -9.51
CA ASN A 47 -69.77 -10.71 -10.96
C ASN A 47 -68.68 -9.75 -11.51
N HIS A 48 -67.83 -10.13 -12.45
CA HIS A 48 -67.98 -11.06 -13.55
C HIS A 48 -66.59 -11.36 -14.15
N SER A 49 -66.49 -12.56 -14.72
CA SER A 49 -65.66 -13.08 -15.82
C SER A 49 -64.82 -12.07 -16.64
N SER A 50 -63.73 -12.39 -17.33
CA SER A 50 -63.15 -13.63 -17.84
C SER A 50 -61.86 -13.30 -18.62
N GLU A 51 -61.12 -14.35 -18.96
CA GLU A 51 -60.19 -14.47 -20.11
C GLU A 51 -58.74 -14.06 -19.89
N ASN A 52 -57.89 -15.10 -19.88
CA ASN A 52 -56.56 -15.07 -20.48
C ASN A 52 -56.62 -14.43 -21.87
N GLU A 53 -55.60 -13.67 -22.24
CA GLU A 53 -54.79 -13.87 -23.44
C GLU A 53 -53.55 -12.97 -23.32
N SER A 54 -52.41 -13.55 -23.66
CA SER A 54 -51.13 -12.88 -23.82
C SER A 54 -51.13 -12.01 -25.07
N ASP A 55 -50.71 -10.75 -24.98
CA ASP A 55 -50.20 -10.03 -26.14
C ASP A 55 -48.96 -9.20 -25.80
N PHE A 56 -48.07 -9.20 -26.78
CA PHE A 56 -46.65 -8.92 -26.76
C PHE A 56 -46.39 -7.63 -27.56
N GLY A 57 -45.53 -6.76 -27.05
CA GLY A 57 -44.95 -5.63 -27.78
C GLY A 57 -44.50 -4.53 -26.82
N GLY A 58 -43.23 -4.14 -26.70
CA GLY A 58 -42.09 -4.24 -27.59
C GLY A 58 -41.46 -2.85 -27.70
N PHE A 59 -40.27 -2.66 -27.12
CA PHE A 59 -39.16 -1.78 -27.53
C PHE A 59 -38.03 -1.98 -26.48
N ASP A 60 -36.93 -2.67 -26.78
CA ASP A 60 -35.68 -2.10 -27.37
C ASP A 60 -35.01 -1.11 -26.38
N SER A 61 -33.74 -1.15 -26.00
CA SER A 61 -32.55 -1.88 -26.41
C SER A 61 -31.50 -1.76 -25.28
N GLU A 62 -30.56 -2.70 -25.23
CA GLU A 62 -29.16 -2.56 -24.76
C GLU A 62 -28.86 -2.26 -23.27
N ASP A 63 -28.81 -3.37 -22.52
CA ASP A 63 -27.72 -3.85 -21.64
C ASP A 63 -26.53 -2.91 -21.33
N GLU A 64 -26.50 -2.37 -20.11
CA GLU A 64 -25.29 -1.94 -19.41
C GLU A 64 -25.48 -2.23 -17.90
N SER A 65 -24.85 -3.32 -17.45
CA SER A 65 -24.86 -3.81 -16.07
C SER A 65 -23.91 -2.99 -15.19
N ALA A 66 -24.37 -1.82 -14.73
CA ALA A 66 -23.70 -1.05 -13.69
C ALA A 66 -24.02 -1.61 -12.30
N ILE A 67 -23.06 -2.33 -11.73
CA ILE A 67 -22.98 -2.70 -10.31
C ILE A 67 -22.81 -1.40 -9.49
N ILE A 68 -23.91 -0.87 -8.95
CA ILE A 68 -23.89 0.24 -7.98
C ILE A 68 -23.76 -0.36 -6.58
N GLY A 69 -22.53 -0.35 -6.07
CA GLY A 69 -22.22 -0.56 -4.65
C GLY A 69 -22.79 0.57 -3.81
N LYS A 70 -23.76 0.25 -2.96
CA LYS A 70 -24.33 1.18 -1.98
C LYS A 70 -23.29 1.57 -0.94
N SER A 71 -23.10 2.88 -0.85
CA SER A 71 -22.38 3.64 0.16
C SER A 71 -22.89 3.37 1.58
N SER A 72 -21.94 3.19 2.49
CA SER A 72 -22.15 3.19 3.94
C SER A 72 -22.27 4.63 4.45
N ASP A 73 -23.50 5.09 4.73
CA ASP A 73 -23.75 6.31 5.49
C ASP A 73 -23.48 6.07 6.99
N PHE A 74 -22.39 6.66 7.48
CA PHE A 74 -22.11 6.82 8.90
C PHE A 74 -22.99 7.94 9.48
N SER A 75 -24.18 7.59 9.96
CA SER A 75 -24.99 8.50 10.78
C SER A 75 -24.56 8.40 12.25
N ALA A 76 -23.92 9.46 12.73
CA ALA A 76 -23.60 9.67 14.14
C ALA A 76 -24.91 9.82 14.95
N ARG A 77 -25.39 8.70 15.50
CA ARG A 77 -26.56 8.68 16.39
C ARG A 77 -26.09 9.10 17.78
N THR A 78 -26.37 10.36 18.13
CA THR A 78 -26.27 10.88 19.50
C THR A 78 -27.18 10.07 20.42
N LEU A 79 -26.57 9.29 21.32
CA LEU A 79 -27.27 8.55 22.36
C LEU A 79 -27.61 9.53 23.50
N THR A 80 -28.87 9.90 23.58
CA THR A 80 -29.46 10.56 24.76
C THR A 80 -29.57 9.54 25.89
N VAL A 81 -28.65 9.65 26.86
CA VAL A 81 -28.69 8.85 28.10
C VAL A 81 -29.75 9.46 29.01
N SER A 82 -30.90 8.81 29.11
CA SER A 82 -31.83 9.02 30.23
C SER A 82 -31.48 8.04 31.36
N PRO A 83 -31.18 8.51 32.58
CA PRO A 83 -30.86 7.61 33.68
C PRO A 83 -32.15 7.04 34.28
N LYS A 84 -32.47 5.78 33.96
CA LYS A 84 -33.39 4.99 34.78
C LYS A 84 -32.59 4.23 35.84
N LEU A 85 -32.81 4.67 37.07
CA LEU A 85 -32.76 4.02 38.38
C LEU A 85 -32.46 2.51 38.41
N GLY A 86 -31.52 2.13 39.28
CA GLY A 86 -31.50 0.83 39.98
C GLY A 86 -31.17 -0.40 39.13
N SER A 87 -29.88 -0.68 38.92
CA SER A 87 -29.46 -2.06 38.67
C SER A 87 -28.20 -2.39 39.47
N VAL A 88 -28.33 -3.42 40.30
CA VAL A 88 -27.23 -4.01 41.06
C VAL A 88 -26.25 -4.60 40.05
N LYS A 89 -24.96 -4.26 40.17
CA LYS A 89 -23.89 -4.76 39.28
C LYS A 89 -23.72 -6.27 39.45
N GLY A 90 -24.46 -7.05 38.66
CA GLY A 90 -24.20 -8.49 38.47
C GLY A 90 -23.00 -8.74 37.55
N PRO A 91 -22.33 -9.90 37.66
CA PRO A 91 -21.21 -10.25 36.80
C PRO A 91 -21.66 -10.37 35.33
N LYS A 92 -20.84 -9.82 34.43
CA LYS A 92 -21.10 -9.82 32.98
C LYS A 92 -20.73 -11.18 32.40
N VAL A 93 -21.72 -11.99 32.06
CA VAL A 93 -21.51 -13.30 31.42
C VAL A 93 -21.39 -13.09 29.91
N VAL A 94 -20.24 -13.43 29.34
CA VAL A 94 -20.01 -13.44 27.90
C VAL A 94 -20.12 -14.90 27.43
N LEU A 95 -21.21 -15.21 26.73
CA LEU A 95 -21.41 -16.50 26.09
C LEU A 95 -20.82 -16.42 24.67
N LEU A 96 -19.75 -17.17 24.39
CA LEU A 96 -19.24 -17.31 23.02
C LEU A 96 -20.11 -18.33 22.28
N THR A 97 -20.97 -17.86 21.38
CA THR A 97 -21.88 -18.68 20.56
C THR A 97 -21.33 -18.96 19.16
N GLU A 98 -20.01 -18.87 18.97
CA GLU A 98 -19.40 -19.24 17.69
C GLU A 98 -19.35 -20.78 17.57
N SER A 99 -20.03 -21.31 16.55
CA SER A 99 -19.90 -22.69 16.11
C SER A 99 -18.52 -22.87 15.45
N PHE A 100 -17.48 -22.96 16.27
CA PHE A 100 -16.13 -23.22 15.80
C PHE A 100 -16.08 -24.63 15.21
N THR A 101 -16.00 -24.72 13.88
CA THR A 101 -15.69 -25.98 13.21
C THR A 101 -14.19 -26.24 13.41
N PRO A 102 -13.79 -27.26 14.19
CA PRO A 102 -12.38 -27.48 14.46
C PRO A 102 -11.69 -27.90 13.16
N THR A 103 -10.83 -27.02 12.64
CA THR A 103 -9.93 -27.38 11.56
C THR A 103 -9.04 -28.52 12.05
N GLY A 104 -9.11 -29.66 11.35
CA GLY A 104 -8.39 -30.87 11.76
C GLY A 104 -6.87 -30.66 11.85
N PRO A 105 -6.16 -31.46 12.67
CA PRO A 105 -4.73 -31.27 12.88
C PRO A 105 -3.96 -31.37 11.56
N LYS A 106 -3.00 -30.46 11.36
CA LYS A 106 -2.15 -30.46 10.16
C LYS A 106 -1.45 -31.82 10.01
N LYS A 107 -1.24 -32.27 8.76
CA LYS A 107 -0.63 -33.58 8.45
C LYS A 107 0.68 -33.84 9.21
N ASN A 108 1.45 -32.80 9.49
CA ASN A 108 2.71 -32.86 10.22
C ASN A 108 2.48 -33.11 11.72
N ASP A 109 1.52 -32.42 12.33
CA ASP A 109 1.17 -32.58 13.74
C ASP A 109 0.53 -33.95 13.99
N ARG A 110 -0.23 -34.47 13.02
CA ARG A 110 -0.76 -35.84 13.04
C ARG A 110 0.33 -36.91 12.96
N LYS A 111 1.42 -36.66 12.23
CA LYS A 111 2.58 -37.59 12.18
C LYS A 111 3.37 -37.56 13.49
N LEU A 112 3.54 -36.38 14.09
CA LEU A 112 4.23 -36.22 15.38
C LEU A 112 3.43 -36.84 16.53
N ALA A 113 2.11 -36.64 16.55
CA ALA A 113 1.23 -37.28 17.52
C ALA A 113 1.25 -38.82 17.39
N ARG A 114 1.35 -39.33 16.16
CA ARG A 114 1.46 -40.78 15.89
C ARG A 114 2.84 -41.36 16.19
N SER A 115 3.90 -40.56 16.20
CA SER A 115 5.25 -41.05 16.51
C SER A 115 5.52 -41.17 18.02
N GLY A 116 4.59 -40.73 18.87
CA GLY A 116 4.70 -40.83 20.34
C GLY A 116 5.86 -40.02 20.93
N ARG A 117 6.53 -39.18 20.12
CA ARG A 117 7.72 -38.45 20.50
C ARG A 117 7.36 -37.01 20.87
N VAL A 118 7.81 -36.56 22.04
CA VAL A 118 7.65 -35.17 22.46
C VAL A 118 8.60 -34.29 21.65
N PRO A 119 8.15 -33.19 21.03
CA PRO A 119 9.02 -32.30 20.28
C PRO A 119 10.08 -31.69 21.20
N THR A 120 11.33 -31.80 20.78
CA THR A 120 12.49 -31.31 21.53
C THR A 120 12.59 -29.78 21.45
N ILE A 121 13.13 -29.13 22.48
CA ILE A 121 13.30 -27.66 22.52
C ILE A 121 14.10 -27.17 21.29
N GLN A 122 15.14 -27.91 20.89
CA GLN A 122 15.94 -27.61 19.70
C GLN A 122 15.12 -27.66 18.40
N GLU A 123 14.20 -28.61 18.29
CA GLU A 123 13.35 -28.78 17.11
C GLU A 123 12.31 -27.65 17.00
N GLN A 124 11.83 -27.15 18.14
CA GLN A 124 10.95 -25.98 18.20
C GLN A 124 11.69 -24.70 17.79
N GLU A 125 12.92 -24.50 18.25
CA GLU A 125 13.76 -23.37 17.83
C GLU A 125 14.07 -23.41 16.33
N GLU A 126 14.37 -24.58 15.78
CA GLU A 126 14.60 -24.74 14.35
C GLU A 126 13.35 -24.42 13.52
N LYS A 127 12.17 -24.88 13.97
CA LYS A 127 10.89 -24.57 13.34
C LYS A 127 10.59 -23.06 13.38
N GLN A 128 10.87 -22.39 14.49
CA GLN A 128 10.78 -20.93 14.59
C GLN A 128 11.76 -20.21 13.66
N ARG A 129 13.01 -20.70 13.56
CA ARG A 129 14.00 -20.15 12.62
C ARG A 129 13.56 -20.33 11.16
N GLN A 130 12.93 -21.46 10.82
CA GLN A 130 12.39 -21.70 9.47
C GLN A 130 11.20 -20.79 9.17
N LEU A 131 10.28 -20.60 10.11
CA LEU A 131 9.17 -19.65 9.97
C LEU A 131 9.68 -18.22 9.77
N ASN A 132 10.67 -17.79 10.56
CA ASN A 132 11.30 -16.46 10.43
C ASN A 132 12.05 -16.30 9.09
N LYS A 133 12.57 -17.38 8.51
CA LYS A 133 13.18 -17.35 7.17
C LYS A 133 12.12 -17.27 6.08
N LEU A 134 10.99 -17.98 6.24
CA LEU A 134 9.86 -17.91 5.32
C LEU A 134 9.21 -16.53 5.31
N THR A 135 9.00 -15.91 6.48
CA THR A 135 8.46 -14.54 6.57
C THR A 135 9.40 -13.52 5.93
N LYS A 136 10.73 -13.63 6.15
CA LYS A 136 11.72 -12.78 5.47
C LYS A 136 11.72 -12.99 3.95
N LYS A 137 11.59 -14.23 3.47
CA LYS A 137 11.50 -14.52 2.04
C LYS A 137 10.20 -13.98 1.44
N GLN A 138 9.08 -14.13 2.13
CA GLN A 138 7.79 -13.58 1.72
C GLN A 138 7.81 -12.05 1.70
N GLN A 139 8.42 -11.40 2.69
CA GLN A 139 8.63 -9.94 2.67
C GLN A 139 9.52 -9.50 1.52
N GLN A 140 10.56 -10.27 1.19
CA GLN A 140 11.41 -10.00 0.03
C GLN A 140 10.69 -10.25 -1.30
N GLN A 141 9.78 -11.23 -1.36
CA GLN A 141 8.96 -11.50 -2.54
C GLN A 141 7.89 -10.43 -2.72
N ALA A 142 7.16 -10.09 -1.66
CA ALA A 142 6.22 -8.97 -1.65
C ALA A 142 6.89 -7.66 -2.04
N ALA A 143 8.09 -7.36 -1.52
CA ALA A 143 8.84 -6.18 -1.93
C ALA A 143 9.27 -6.21 -3.41
N LYS A 144 9.48 -7.39 -3.99
CA LYS A 144 9.75 -7.53 -5.43
C LYS A 144 8.48 -7.38 -6.26
N GLU A 145 7.39 -8.01 -5.84
CA GLU A 145 6.08 -7.89 -6.48
C GLU A 145 5.60 -6.43 -6.43
N ASP A 146 5.78 -5.72 -5.32
CA ASP A 146 5.49 -4.29 -5.18
C ASP A 146 6.37 -3.45 -6.13
N LEU A 147 7.65 -3.79 -6.29
CA LEU A 147 8.53 -3.12 -7.25
C LEU A 147 8.10 -3.39 -8.69
N GLU A 148 7.74 -4.63 -9.04
CA GLU A 148 7.24 -5.02 -10.36
C GLU A 148 5.89 -4.34 -10.66
N ASN A 149 4.98 -4.27 -9.68
CA ASN A 149 3.71 -3.56 -9.77
C ASN A 149 3.92 -2.06 -9.96
N LEU A 150 4.87 -1.46 -9.23
CA LEU A 150 5.27 -0.06 -9.42
C LEU A 150 5.91 0.16 -10.79
N GLU A 151 6.74 -0.76 -11.28
CA GLU A 151 7.33 -0.71 -12.62
C GLU A 151 6.26 -0.73 -13.71
N ASN A 152 5.20 -1.52 -13.52
CA ASN A 152 4.09 -1.64 -14.44
C ASN A 152 3.10 -0.46 -14.34
N ASP A 153 2.93 0.15 -13.17
CA ASP A 153 2.00 1.26 -12.96
C ASP A 153 2.64 2.62 -13.28
N LEU A 154 2.51 3.02 -14.56
CA LEU A 154 2.94 4.33 -15.04
C LEU A 154 2.20 5.50 -14.38
N LYS A 155 0.94 5.33 -13.96
CA LYS A 155 0.17 6.41 -13.31
C LYS A 155 0.72 6.66 -11.92
N LEU A 156 0.97 5.61 -11.15
CA LEU A 156 1.56 5.72 -9.82
C LEU A 156 2.99 6.26 -9.85
N GLN A 157 3.83 5.83 -10.79
CA GLN A 157 5.18 6.40 -10.98
C GLN A 157 5.14 7.92 -11.24
N ARG A 158 4.23 8.34 -12.13
CA ARG A 158 4.03 9.76 -12.44
C ARG A 158 3.60 10.52 -11.19
N LEU A 159 2.57 10.05 -10.49
CA LEU A 159 2.07 10.65 -9.25
C LEU A 159 3.18 10.82 -8.20
N LEU A 160 3.95 9.76 -7.93
CA LEU A 160 5.04 9.80 -6.95
C LEU A 160 6.13 10.79 -7.35
N SER A 161 6.53 10.80 -8.63
CA SER A 161 7.56 11.71 -9.12
C SER A 161 7.10 13.17 -9.20
N GLU A 162 5.82 13.41 -9.47
CA GLU A 162 5.21 14.73 -9.68
C GLU A 162 4.63 15.32 -8.38
N SER A 163 4.53 14.51 -7.32
CA SER A 163 3.98 14.85 -6.00
C SER A 163 4.49 16.19 -5.45
N HIS A 164 5.79 16.48 -5.58
CA HIS A 164 6.37 17.74 -5.10
C HIS A 164 5.90 18.96 -5.91
N ILE A 165 5.64 18.79 -7.21
CA ILE A 165 5.07 19.86 -8.04
C ILE A 165 3.61 20.08 -7.65
N LEU A 166 2.85 19.00 -7.48
CA LEU A 166 1.43 19.05 -7.11
C LEU A 166 1.24 19.65 -5.71
N ALA A 167 2.03 19.22 -4.73
CA ALA A 167 2.00 19.69 -3.33
C ALA A 167 2.21 21.21 -3.19
N HIS A 168 2.92 21.84 -4.11
CA HIS A 168 3.11 23.29 -4.06
C HIS A 168 1.90 24.06 -4.64
N ASN A 169 1.11 23.44 -5.52
CA ASN A 169 -0.03 24.13 -6.14
C ASN A 169 -1.35 23.93 -5.38
N VAL A 170 -1.38 22.99 -4.43
CA VAL A 170 -2.52 22.72 -3.56
C VAL A 170 -2.12 23.15 -2.15
N GLU A 171 -2.98 23.89 -1.45
CA GLU A 171 -2.68 24.39 -0.10
C GLU A 171 -2.66 23.28 0.96
N HIS A 172 -3.18 22.11 0.61
CA HIS A 172 -3.29 20.94 1.47
C HIS A 172 -2.02 20.09 1.46
N SER A 173 -1.59 19.65 2.65
CA SER A 173 -0.41 18.81 2.85
C SER A 173 -0.80 17.44 3.40
N GLY A 174 -0.10 16.38 2.99
CA GLY A 174 -0.31 15.02 3.50
C GLY A 174 -1.43 14.25 2.79
N ALA A 175 -2.27 13.56 3.55
CA ALA A 175 -3.29 12.65 3.01
C ALA A 175 -4.38 13.38 2.19
N ASP A 176 -4.70 14.62 2.56
CA ASP A 176 -5.69 15.45 1.85
C ASP A 176 -5.20 15.83 0.44
N LEU A 177 -3.89 16.04 0.27
CA LEU A 177 -3.29 16.21 -1.05
C LEU A 177 -3.50 14.97 -1.91
N THR A 178 -3.32 13.77 -1.36
CA THR A 178 -3.48 12.53 -2.13
C THR A 178 -4.93 12.34 -2.58
N LEU A 179 -5.90 12.55 -1.70
CA LEU A 179 -7.32 12.40 -2.05
C LEU A 179 -7.76 13.39 -3.12
N GLN A 180 -7.36 14.66 -3.01
CA GLN A 180 -7.68 15.65 -4.02
C GLN A 180 -6.92 15.39 -5.32
N THR A 181 -5.66 14.97 -5.28
CA THR A 181 -4.84 14.80 -6.50
C THR A 181 -5.09 13.50 -7.27
N ILE A 182 -5.68 12.47 -6.64
CA ILE A 182 -6.05 11.21 -7.31
C ILE A 182 -7.06 11.47 -8.44
N ASP A 183 -7.99 12.41 -8.25
CA ASP A 183 -9.01 12.77 -9.25
C ASP A 183 -8.59 13.94 -10.17
N TYR A 184 -7.42 14.55 -9.92
CA TYR A 184 -6.87 15.61 -10.78
C TYR A 184 -6.25 15.03 -12.06
N GLU A 185 -7.10 14.53 -12.97
CA GLU A 185 -6.65 14.05 -14.29
C GLU A 185 -5.99 15.15 -15.14
N ALA A 186 -6.23 16.43 -14.82
CA ALA A 186 -5.66 17.56 -15.54
C ALA A 186 -5.08 18.64 -14.59
N PRO A 187 -3.79 18.57 -14.23
CA PRO A 187 -3.13 19.72 -13.61
C PRO A 187 -3.26 20.94 -14.53
N VAL A 188 -3.56 22.11 -13.96
CA VAL A 188 -3.79 23.34 -14.72
C VAL A 188 -2.59 24.29 -14.68
N GLY A 189 -2.46 25.13 -15.72
CA GLY A 189 -1.51 26.24 -15.79
C GLY A 189 -0.03 25.83 -15.65
N ASN A 190 0.68 26.48 -14.71
CA ASN A 190 2.11 26.27 -14.50
C ASN A 190 2.44 24.86 -13.97
N ALA A 191 1.53 24.24 -13.22
CA ALA A 191 1.67 22.86 -12.75
C ALA A 191 1.77 21.90 -13.95
N ARG A 192 0.84 22.04 -14.89
CA ARG A 192 0.79 21.27 -16.15
C ARG A 192 2.09 21.36 -16.91
N ARG A 193 2.60 22.58 -17.12
CA ARG A 193 3.84 22.80 -17.88
C ARG A 193 5.01 22.05 -17.24
N ARG A 194 5.18 22.14 -15.92
CA ARG A 194 6.30 21.48 -15.23
C ARG A 194 6.18 19.97 -15.22
N ILE A 195 4.95 19.46 -15.04
CA ILE A 195 4.68 18.03 -15.11
C ILE A 195 5.01 17.49 -16.52
N LEU A 196 4.56 18.18 -17.57
CA LEU A 196 4.91 17.83 -18.95
C LEU A 196 6.43 17.89 -19.19
N ASP A 197 7.10 18.96 -18.73
CA ASP A 197 8.55 19.06 -18.83
C ASP A 197 9.24 17.91 -18.09
N GLN A 198 8.79 17.55 -16.88
CA GLN A 198 9.34 16.42 -16.12
C GLN A 198 9.13 15.09 -16.84
N ARG A 199 7.94 14.85 -17.41
CA ARG A 199 7.64 13.65 -18.22
C ARG A 199 8.52 13.57 -19.46
N ILE A 200 8.69 14.67 -20.18
CA ILE A 200 9.57 14.74 -21.36
C ILE A 200 11.04 14.50 -20.95
N ARG A 201 11.49 15.03 -19.82
CA ARG A 201 12.85 14.78 -19.29
C ARG A 201 13.05 13.32 -18.90
N ALA A 202 12.05 12.71 -18.25
CA ALA A 202 12.09 11.30 -17.90
C ALA A 202 12.18 10.42 -19.16
N ALA A 203 11.31 10.67 -20.15
CA ALA A 203 11.33 9.95 -21.42
C ALA A 203 12.62 10.17 -22.23
N SER A 204 13.17 11.39 -22.21
CA SER A 204 14.44 11.70 -22.91
C SER A 204 15.68 11.26 -22.15
N SER A 205 15.58 10.91 -20.85
CA SER A 205 16.73 10.53 -20.04
C SER A 205 17.43 9.26 -20.52
N THR A 206 16.68 8.34 -21.14
CA THR A 206 17.18 7.08 -21.70
C THR A 206 18.08 7.30 -22.90
N ASN A 207 17.69 8.21 -23.80
CA ASN A 207 18.38 8.45 -25.07
C ASN A 207 19.35 9.64 -25.02
N SER A 208 19.24 10.51 -24.02
CA SER A 208 20.04 11.74 -23.97
C SER A 208 21.37 11.54 -23.23
N VAL A 209 22.44 12.07 -23.81
CA VAL A 209 23.80 12.10 -23.22
C VAL A 209 23.82 12.81 -21.85
N THR A 210 22.85 13.70 -21.59
CA THR A 210 22.80 14.51 -20.37
C THR A 210 21.78 13.95 -19.35
N GLY A 211 21.22 12.76 -19.58
CA GLY A 211 20.30 12.10 -18.63
C GLY A 211 18.99 12.86 -18.40
N GLY A 212 18.46 13.49 -19.46
CA GLY A 212 17.19 14.22 -19.46
C GLY A 212 17.34 15.72 -19.17
N LEU A 213 18.53 16.18 -18.80
CA LEU A 213 18.80 17.60 -18.59
C LEU A 213 19.12 18.33 -19.90
N PRO A 214 18.87 19.66 -19.96
CA PRO A 214 19.28 20.45 -21.12
C PRO A 214 20.81 20.43 -21.29
N LYS A 215 21.27 20.29 -22.54
CA LYS A 215 22.70 20.28 -22.89
C LYS A 215 23.42 21.56 -22.45
N LYS A 216 22.72 22.70 -22.52
CA LYS A 216 23.19 24.02 -22.08
C LYS A 216 22.19 24.60 -21.10
N LEU A 217 22.70 25.18 -20.02
CA LEU A 217 21.89 25.93 -19.05
C LEU A 217 21.43 27.26 -19.65
N GLU A 218 20.39 27.85 -19.07
CA GLU A 218 19.94 29.21 -19.37
C GLU A 218 21.12 30.20 -19.25
N LYS A 219 21.28 31.07 -20.25
CA LYS A 219 22.34 32.09 -20.26
C LYS A 219 22.04 33.13 -19.18
N MET A 220 22.90 33.20 -18.17
CA MET A 220 22.80 34.15 -17.06
C MET A 220 24.16 34.84 -16.84
N PRO A 221 24.17 36.12 -16.40
CA PRO A 221 25.39 36.79 -15.95
C PRO A 221 26.07 36.03 -14.81
N MET A 222 27.40 36.05 -14.79
CA MET A 222 28.19 35.24 -13.85
C MET A 222 27.92 35.61 -12.39
N SER A 223 27.80 36.91 -12.08
CA SER A 223 27.50 37.42 -10.73
C SER A 223 26.16 36.91 -10.22
N MET A 224 25.12 37.02 -11.04
CA MET A 224 23.77 36.55 -10.73
C MET A 224 23.74 35.04 -10.53
N ARG A 225 24.35 34.26 -11.44
CA ARG A 225 24.40 32.79 -11.32
C ARG A 225 25.13 32.37 -10.04
N LYS A 226 26.28 32.98 -9.73
CA LYS A 226 27.02 32.72 -8.48
C LYS A 226 26.20 33.10 -7.24
N GLY A 227 25.49 34.22 -7.28
CA GLY A 227 24.59 34.66 -6.21
C GLY A 227 23.47 33.65 -5.94
N MET A 228 22.78 33.19 -6.98
CA MET A 228 21.73 32.19 -6.86
C MET A 228 22.24 30.85 -6.34
N ILE A 229 23.42 30.39 -6.80
CA ILE A 229 24.05 29.17 -6.29
C ILE A 229 24.36 29.32 -4.80
N ARG A 230 24.97 30.43 -4.38
CA ARG A 230 25.29 30.68 -2.97
C ARG A 230 24.04 30.70 -2.09
N ALA A 231 23.00 31.42 -2.51
CA ALA A 231 21.74 31.50 -1.75
C ALA A 231 21.07 30.13 -1.61
N ARG A 232 21.02 29.33 -2.70
CA ARG A 232 20.51 27.96 -2.66
C ARG A 232 21.33 27.07 -1.75
N ASP A 233 22.66 27.10 -1.88
CA ASP A 233 23.57 26.28 -1.08
C ASP A 233 23.47 26.65 0.42
N SER A 234 23.29 27.93 0.77
CA SER A 234 23.07 28.37 2.16
C SER A 234 21.74 27.83 2.70
N ARG A 235 20.64 27.97 1.97
CA ARG A 235 19.32 27.46 2.38
C ARG A 235 19.32 25.95 2.57
N VAL A 236 19.95 25.22 1.66
CA VAL A 236 20.09 23.76 1.75
C VAL A 236 20.93 23.36 2.97
N LYS A 237 22.02 24.07 3.26
CA LYS A 237 22.83 23.81 4.45
C LYS A 237 22.08 24.09 5.75
N GLU A 238 21.33 25.18 5.82
CA GLU A 238 20.50 25.52 6.98
C GLU A 238 19.43 24.45 7.21
N TYR A 239 18.70 24.05 6.17
CA TYR A 239 17.70 22.98 6.23
C TYR A 239 18.28 21.64 6.67
N GLU A 240 19.45 21.26 6.14
CA GLU A 240 20.13 20.02 6.52
C GLU A 240 20.69 20.05 7.95
N ARG A 241 21.13 21.24 8.41
CA ARG A 241 21.60 21.44 9.78
C ARG A 241 20.43 21.33 10.76
N GLU A 242 19.35 22.06 10.50
CA GLU A 242 18.15 22.06 11.34
C GLU A 242 17.54 20.65 11.42
N ALA A 243 17.41 19.94 10.30
CA ALA A 243 16.93 18.56 10.31
C ALA A 243 17.84 17.63 11.12
N ARG A 244 19.16 17.83 11.07
CA ARG A 244 20.11 17.04 11.87
C ARG A 244 19.98 17.35 13.36
N GLU A 245 19.84 18.62 13.72
CA GLU A 245 19.66 19.07 15.10
C GLU A 245 18.33 18.57 15.68
N ALA A 246 17.26 18.54 14.87
CA ALA A 246 15.95 18.02 15.23
C ALA A 246 15.83 16.48 15.17
N GLY A 247 16.84 15.76 14.66
CA GLY A 247 16.79 14.31 14.49
C GLY A 247 15.89 13.82 13.34
N ILE A 248 15.52 14.70 12.40
CA ILE A 248 14.71 14.39 11.23
C ILE A 248 15.58 13.74 10.14
N VAL A 249 15.15 12.58 9.64
CA VAL A 249 15.86 11.85 8.58
C VAL A 249 15.43 12.37 7.21
N LEU A 250 16.36 13.01 6.48
CA LEU A 250 16.15 13.50 5.11
C LEU A 250 16.54 12.47 4.05
N LEU A 251 15.93 12.59 2.86
CA LEU A 251 16.34 11.85 1.66
C LEU A 251 17.84 12.05 1.36
N ARG A 252 18.53 10.96 1.00
CA ARG A 252 19.95 10.98 0.66
C ARG A 252 20.15 11.41 -0.79
N VAL A 253 21.00 12.43 -1.02
CA VAL A 253 21.38 12.90 -2.35
C VAL A 253 22.75 12.37 -2.77
N LYS A 254 23.01 12.33 -4.08
CA LYS A 254 24.32 11.94 -4.64
C LYS A 254 25.38 12.99 -4.31
N LYS A 255 26.64 12.56 -4.22
CA LYS A 255 27.76 13.48 -3.96
C LYS A 255 27.89 14.49 -5.10
N GLY A 256 27.85 15.78 -4.76
CA GLY A 256 27.94 16.88 -5.73
C GLY A 256 26.60 17.36 -6.28
N GLU A 257 25.51 16.64 -6.00
CA GLU A 257 24.14 17.08 -6.20
C GLU A 257 23.65 17.85 -4.97
N VAL A 258 22.79 18.84 -5.19
CA VAL A 258 22.14 19.60 -4.11
C VAL A 258 20.71 19.13 -3.93
N ARG A 259 20.19 19.20 -2.70
CA ARG A 259 18.78 18.92 -2.43
C ARG A 259 17.90 19.99 -3.09
N ASN A 260 16.84 19.53 -3.75
CA ASN A 260 15.84 20.40 -4.37
C ASN A 260 14.75 20.72 -3.35
N LEU A 261 14.89 21.84 -2.63
CA LEU A 261 13.86 22.32 -1.69
C LEU A 261 12.69 23.01 -2.39
N ASP A 262 12.97 23.62 -3.55
CA ASP A 262 12.02 24.43 -4.31
C ASP A 262 11.44 23.67 -5.52
N SER A 263 11.43 22.33 -5.49
CA SER A 263 10.81 21.52 -6.56
C SER A 263 9.32 21.86 -6.64
N GLY A 264 8.90 22.51 -7.72
CA GLY A 264 7.51 22.97 -7.87
C GLY A 264 7.26 24.44 -7.52
N ARG A 265 8.28 25.23 -7.17
CA ARG A 265 8.17 26.69 -6.96
C ARG A 265 8.73 27.52 -8.13
N GLY A 266 8.04 28.61 -8.52
CA GLY A 266 8.45 29.54 -9.59
C GLY A 266 8.27 29.07 -11.05
N ALA A 267 8.22 29.99 -12.02
CA ALA A 267 7.88 29.64 -13.40
C ALA A 267 8.88 28.67 -14.09
N THR A 268 10.19 28.85 -13.93
CA THR A 268 11.21 28.00 -14.55
C THR A 268 11.84 27.03 -13.56
N VAL A 269 12.22 25.83 -14.03
CA VAL A 269 12.87 24.83 -13.17
C VAL A 269 14.28 25.32 -12.81
N ALA A 270 14.61 25.34 -11.52
CA ALA A 270 15.93 25.78 -11.04
C ALA A 270 17.09 24.99 -11.68
N SER A 271 16.86 23.72 -12.05
CA SER A 271 17.84 22.87 -12.74
C SER A 271 18.28 23.43 -14.09
N ASP A 272 17.43 24.18 -14.78
CA ASP A 272 17.74 24.68 -16.13
C ASP A 272 18.66 25.90 -16.06
N ARG A 273 18.60 26.61 -14.93
CA ARG A 273 19.37 27.82 -14.65
C ARG A 273 20.71 27.52 -13.98
N LEU A 274 20.66 26.69 -12.95
CA LEU A 274 21.76 26.44 -12.04
C LEU A 274 22.36 25.04 -12.19
N GLY A 275 21.62 24.11 -12.79
CA GLY A 275 21.95 22.68 -12.78
C GLY A 275 21.62 22.02 -11.44
N VAL A 276 21.75 20.70 -11.43
CA VAL A 276 21.54 19.84 -10.24
C VAL A 276 22.65 19.96 -9.20
N GLY A 277 23.77 20.60 -9.54
CA GLY A 277 24.88 20.76 -8.61
C GLY A 277 26.22 20.98 -9.32
N LYS A 278 27.30 20.78 -8.57
CA LYS A 278 28.66 20.94 -9.10
C LYS A 278 29.04 19.67 -9.86
N LYS A 279 29.10 19.76 -11.19
CA LYS A 279 29.63 18.70 -12.05
C LYS A 279 31.13 18.53 -11.79
N GLN A 280 31.50 17.64 -10.89
CA GLN A 280 32.86 17.15 -10.80
C GLN A 280 32.94 15.83 -11.54
N GLY A 281 33.59 15.84 -12.70
CA GLY A 281 33.88 14.61 -13.42
C GLY A 281 34.78 13.69 -12.59
N PRO A 282 34.72 12.36 -12.79
CA PRO A 282 35.65 11.44 -12.16
C PRO A 282 37.06 11.79 -12.63
N LYS A 283 37.86 12.41 -11.76
CA LYS A 283 39.27 12.65 -12.01
C LYS A 283 40.06 11.50 -11.42
N ILE A 284 40.81 10.80 -12.27
CA ILE A 284 41.80 9.83 -11.81
C ILE A 284 42.96 10.64 -11.23
N ARG A 285 43.40 10.28 -10.02
CA ARG A 285 44.57 10.91 -9.40
C ARG A 285 45.79 10.65 -10.29
N ASP A 286 46.56 11.70 -10.56
CA ASP A 286 47.86 11.55 -11.20
C ASP A 286 48.75 10.64 -10.35
N ARG A 287 49.21 9.52 -10.95
CA ARG A 287 50.03 8.52 -10.27
C ARG A 287 51.52 8.80 -10.43
N GLY A 288 51.88 9.91 -11.08
CA GLY A 288 53.26 10.24 -11.43
C GLY A 288 53.82 9.29 -12.50
N LEU A 289 55.08 9.51 -12.85
CA LEU A 289 55.81 8.65 -13.78
C LEU A 289 56.20 7.33 -13.10
N ARG A 290 55.92 6.21 -13.76
CA ARG A 290 56.37 4.90 -13.29
C ARG A 290 57.87 4.75 -13.57
N ILE A 291 58.69 4.81 -12.53
CA ILE A 291 60.17 4.71 -12.64
C ILE A 291 60.64 3.26 -12.70
N HIS A 292 60.17 2.40 -11.79
CA HIS A 292 60.64 1.01 -11.70
C HIS A 292 59.77 0.05 -12.52
N SER A 293 60.43 -0.80 -13.32
CA SER A 293 59.79 -1.88 -14.10
C SER A 293 59.89 -3.24 -13.41
N VAL A 294 60.93 -3.45 -12.59
CA VAL A 294 61.20 -4.71 -11.87
C VAL A 294 60.56 -4.72 -10.49
N GLY A 295 59.96 -5.85 -10.11
CA GLY A 295 59.45 -6.08 -8.76
C GLY A 295 58.21 -5.26 -8.39
N LYS A 296 57.73 -5.47 -7.17
CA LYS A 296 56.59 -4.75 -6.57
C LYS A 296 57.09 -3.81 -5.48
N SER A 297 56.83 -2.52 -5.64
CA SER A 297 57.06 -1.54 -4.57
C SER A 297 55.96 -1.66 -3.52
N THR A 298 56.32 -2.07 -2.32
CA THR A 298 55.43 -2.23 -1.17
C THR A 298 55.90 -1.33 -0.02
N ARG A 299 55.11 -1.22 1.05
CA ARG A 299 55.53 -0.47 2.25
C ARG A 299 56.85 -0.99 2.86
N ASN A 300 57.16 -2.28 2.69
CA ASN A 300 58.37 -2.92 3.23
C ASN A 300 59.59 -2.81 2.28
N GLY A 301 59.47 -2.07 1.17
CA GLY A 301 60.51 -1.92 0.16
C GLY A 301 60.18 -2.61 -1.17
N LEU A 302 61.22 -2.74 -2.02
CA LEU A 302 61.12 -3.35 -3.34
C LEU A 302 61.22 -4.87 -3.25
N ARG A 303 60.11 -5.56 -3.50
CA ARG A 303 60.08 -7.03 -3.54
C ARG A 303 60.31 -7.51 -4.97
N ILE A 304 61.47 -8.10 -5.23
CA ILE A 304 61.82 -8.73 -6.51
C ILE A 304 61.53 -10.22 -6.41
N SER A 305 60.85 -10.79 -7.41
CA SER A 305 60.57 -12.23 -7.44
C SER A 305 61.80 -13.04 -7.84
N GLN A 306 61.93 -14.28 -7.36
CA GLN A 306 63.04 -15.15 -7.74
C GLN A 306 63.14 -15.32 -9.27
N LEU A 307 61.99 -15.44 -9.95
CA LEU A 307 61.92 -15.51 -11.40
C LEU A 307 62.48 -14.27 -12.11
N GLU A 308 62.27 -13.07 -11.57
CA GLU A 308 62.87 -11.84 -12.12
C GLU A 308 64.38 -11.79 -11.88
N ILE A 309 64.84 -12.23 -10.70
CA ILE A 309 66.26 -12.34 -10.37
C ILE A 309 66.94 -13.29 -11.36
N ASP A 310 66.39 -14.49 -11.53
CA ASP A 310 66.91 -15.50 -12.43
C ASP A 310 66.90 -15.02 -13.88
N ARG A 311 65.83 -14.33 -14.32
CA ARG A 311 65.73 -13.76 -15.68
C ARG A 311 66.83 -12.74 -15.96
N VAL A 312 67.08 -11.82 -15.04
CA VAL A 312 68.11 -10.79 -15.21
C VAL A 312 69.51 -11.42 -15.18
N ASN A 313 69.72 -12.41 -14.33
CA ASN A 313 71.01 -13.11 -14.20
C ASN A 313 71.30 -14.02 -15.41
N LEU A 314 70.31 -14.73 -15.95
CA LEU A 314 70.43 -15.55 -17.16
C LEU A 314 70.68 -14.71 -18.41
N GLY A 315 70.08 -13.52 -18.48
CA GLY A 315 70.34 -12.55 -19.56
C GLY A 315 71.79 -12.07 -19.64
N LYS A 316 72.53 -12.08 -18.52
CA LYS A 316 73.97 -11.77 -18.50
C LYS A 316 74.86 -12.91 -19.01
N ARG A 317 74.39 -14.16 -19.02
CA ARG A 317 75.19 -15.32 -19.48
C ARG A 317 75.13 -15.55 -21.00
N ARG A 318 74.32 -14.76 -21.73
CA ARG A 318 74.13 -14.85 -23.19
C ARG A 318 74.77 -13.68 -23.96
N LYS A 319 75.68 -12.93 -23.35
CA LYS A 319 76.59 -12.00 -24.02
C LYS A 319 78.00 -12.55 -24.00
#